data_AF-A0A915AKV0-F1
#
_entry.id   AF-A0A915AKV0-F1
#
_cell.length_a   1.000
_cell.length_b   1.000
_cell.length_c   1.000
_cell.angle_alpha   90.00
_cell.angle_beta   90.00
_cell.angle_gamma   90.00
#
_symmetry.space_group_name_H-M   'P 1'
#
loop_
_entity.id
_entity.type
_entity.pdbx_description
1 polymer ?
#
loop_
_entity_poly.entity_id
_entity_poly.type
_entity_poly.pdbx_seq_one_letter_code
_entity_poly.pdbx_strand_id
1 'polypeptide(L)'
;MFNHRMPLKTLCFLFSCLEFYPEGAFCDQLVHLPTRCEACVLFAKEFEQQLALKGSSKRSRSDAELWLLETMEDQCARMLDYKLHKDKEGLARFSKQESSTMKTLNKLRERGVKVELGMPYEMWDKPSAEVASLKQQCELILEQYEDDIERWFFSSSRVPLQKYLCEDRVLNEGDLSCIRDVRIEL
;
A
#
# COMPACT_ATOMS: atom_id res chain seq x y z
N MET A 1 -53.00 -37.40 -30.81
CA MET A 1 -51.96 -37.91 -29.90
C MET A 1 -51.82 -36.93 -28.75
N PHE A 2 -51.95 -37.44 -27.53
CA PHE A 2 -52.07 -36.74 -26.25
C PHE A 2 -51.05 -35.59 -26.09
N ASN A 3 -51.44 -34.33 -25.93
CA ASN A 3 -52.02 -33.62 -24.77
C ASN A 3 -51.07 -33.41 -23.57
N HIS A 4 -50.63 -32.16 -23.42
CA HIS A 4 -50.65 -31.30 -22.22
C HIS A 4 -49.94 -31.67 -20.89
N ARG A 5 -49.39 -30.58 -20.31
CA ARG A 5 -49.34 -30.19 -18.87
C ARG A 5 -48.16 -30.66 -18.00
N MET A 6 -47.38 -29.67 -17.52
CA MET A 6 -46.87 -29.68 -16.13
C MET A 6 -48.06 -29.74 -15.16
N PRO A 7 -47.95 -30.39 -13.98
CA PRO A 7 -47.57 -29.62 -12.78
C PRO A 7 -46.85 -30.40 -11.64
N LEU A 8 -46.07 -29.64 -10.85
CA LEU A 8 -46.10 -29.50 -9.38
C LEU A 8 -46.30 -30.75 -8.49
N LYS A 9 -45.32 -31.04 -7.62
CA LYS A 9 -45.43 -31.23 -6.15
C LYS A 9 -44.12 -31.83 -5.59
N THR A 10 -43.39 -31.07 -4.77
CA THR A 10 -43.35 -31.24 -3.31
C THR A 10 -42.59 -32.50 -2.86
N LEU A 11 -41.30 -32.35 -2.62
CA LEU A 11 -40.62 -33.08 -1.54
C LEU A 11 -39.66 -32.11 -0.85
N CYS A 12 -40.24 -31.30 0.02
CA CYS A 12 -39.55 -30.81 1.20
C CYS A 12 -39.06 -32.04 1.97
N PHE A 13 -37.80 -32.41 1.79
CA PHE A 13 -37.14 -33.25 2.77
C PHE A 13 -36.98 -32.41 4.03
N LEU A 14 -37.77 -32.78 5.03
CA LEU A 14 -37.67 -32.36 6.41
C LEU A 14 -36.28 -32.75 6.94
N PHE A 15 -35.27 -31.93 6.64
CA PHE A 15 -34.11 -31.84 7.52
C PHE A 15 -34.47 -30.85 8.63
N SER A 16 -34.52 -31.42 9.83
CA SER A 16 -34.80 -30.76 11.09
C SER A 16 -34.04 -29.44 11.24
N CYS A 17 -34.76 -28.41 11.69
CA CYS A 17 -34.22 -27.16 12.18
C CYS A 17 -32.98 -27.37 13.08
N LEU A 18 -31.82 -26.92 12.61
CA LEU A 18 -30.84 -26.15 13.37
C LEU A 18 -29.80 -25.62 12.38
N GLU A 19 -29.54 -24.32 12.48
CA GLU A 19 -28.59 -23.53 11.67
C GLU A 19 -29.11 -23.01 10.31
N PHE A 20 -30.18 -22.22 10.40
CA PHE A 20 -30.38 -21.08 9.50
C PHE A 20 -29.38 -19.99 9.89
N TYR A 21 -28.12 -20.11 9.46
CA TYR A 21 -27.29 -18.91 9.33
C TYR A 21 -27.71 -18.24 8.02
N PRO A 22 -28.24 -17.00 8.06
CA PRO A 22 -28.35 -16.26 6.83
C PRO A 22 -26.91 -16.15 6.32
N GLU A 23 -26.66 -16.57 5.09
CA GLU A 23 -25.49 -16.11 4.36
C GLU A 23 -25.62 -14.59 4.33
N GLY A 24 -25.01 -13.94 5.31
CA GLY A 24 -24.73 -12.54 5.26
C GLY A 24 -23.98 -12.35 3.95
N ALA A 25 -24.51 -11.48 3.11
CA ALA A 25 -23.74 -10.90 2.03
C ALA A 25 -22.53 -10.20 2.68
N PHE A 26 -21.47 -10.98 2.90
CA PHE A 26 -20.16 -10.43 3.17
C PHE A 26 -19.79 -9.79 1.83
N CYS A 27 -19.83 -8.47 1.76
CA CYS A 27 -19.13 -7.78 0.69
C CYS A 27 -17.67 -8.19 0.84
N ASP A 28 -17.24 -9.22 0.10
CA ASP A 28 -15.85 -9.58 -0.05
C ASP A 28 -15.19 -8.40 -0.77
N GLN A 29 -14.81 -7.41 0.01
CA GLN A 29 -14.07 -6.28 -0.45
C GLN A 29 -12.68 -6.81 -0.74
N LEU A 30 -12.43 -7.18 -2.00
CA LEU A 30 -11.14 -7.67 -2.46
C LEU A 30 -10.05 -6.68 -2.04
N VAL A 31 -9.27 -7.02 -1.02
CA VAL A 31 -8.16 -6.20 -0.53
C VAL A 31 -7.02 -6.36 -1.52
N HIS A 32 -6.76 -5.31 -2.30
CA HIS A 32 -5.67 -5.30 -3.27
C HIS A 32 -4.39 -4.83 -2.58
N LEU A 33 -3.60 -5.78 -2.07
CA LEU A 33 -2.32 -5.50 -1.43
C LEU A 33 -1.32 -4.86 -2.42
N PRO A 34 -0.36 -4.07 -1.92
CA PRO A 34 0.69 -3.51 -2.77
C PRO A 34 1.50 -4.63 -3.42
N THR A 35 1.91 -4.41 -4.66
CA THR A 35 2.86 -5.29 -5.33
C THR A 35 4.28 -5.03 -4.84
N ARG A 36 5.19 -5.99 -5.03
CA ARG A 36 6.63 -5.79 -4.76
C ARG A 36 7.21 -4.60 -5.54
N CYS A 37 6.70 -4.36 -6.75
CA CYS A 37 7.06 -3.21 -7.58
C CYS A 37 6.66 -1.90 -6.90
N GLU A 38 5.41 -1.77 -6.48
CA GLU A 38 4.93 -0.55 -5.82
C GLU A 38 5.66 -0.29 -4.51
N ALA A 39 5.82 -1.32 -3.68
CA ALA A 39 6.53 -1.21 -2.42
C ALA A 39 7.98 -0.75 -2.63
N CYS A 40 8.70 -1.32 -3.61
CA CYS A 40 10.07 -0.91 -3.88
C CYS A 40 10.17 0.52 -4.43
N VAL A 41 9.31 0.91 -5.36
CA VAL A 41 9.40 2.26 -5.93
C VAL A 41 9.08 3.31 -4.87
N LEU A 42 8.10 3.06 -3.99
CA LEU A 42 7.82 3.94 -2.85
C LEU A 42 8.96 3.95 -1.83
N PHE A 43 9.59 2.80 -1.56
CA PHE A 43 10.81 2.71 -0.76
C PHE A 43 11.90 3.62 -1.32
N ALA A 44 12.27 3.43 -2.59
CA ALA A 44 13.36 4.16 -3.22
C ALA A 44 13.11 5.67 -3.21
N LYS A 45 11.88 6.07 -3.54
CA LYS A 45 11.45 7.47 -3.52
C LYS A 45 11.56 8.09 -2.13
N GLU A 46 11.06 7.42 -1.09
CA GLU A 46 11.10 7.95 0.27
C GLU A 46 12.54 8.06 0.77
N PHE A 47 13.36 7.04 0.50
CA PHE A 47 14.75 6.99 0.94
C PHE A 47 15.56 8.13 0.31
N GLU A 48 15.48 8.33 -1.01
CA GLU A 48 16.18 9.42 -1.69
C GLU A 48 15.69 10.81 -1.22
N GLN A 49 14.41 10.96 -0.90
CA GLN A 49 13.88 12.20 -0.33
C GLN A 49 14.49 12.51 1.04
N GLN A 50 14.59 11.51 1.93
CA GLN A 50 15.27 11.69 3.22
C GLN A 50 16.73 12.09 3.04
N LEU A 51 17.42 11.46 2.08
CA LEU A 51 18.81 11.78 1.77
C LEU A 51 18.98 13.23 1.28
N ALA A 52 18.03 13.74 0.49
CA ALA A 52 18.05 15.11 0.00
C ALA A 52 17.80 16.15 1.10
N LEU A 53 16.92 15.87 2.06
CA LEU A 53 16.54 16.80 3.12
C LEU A 53 17.67 17.10 4.11
N LYS A 54 18.57 16.15 4.39
CA LYS A 54 19.60 16.31 5.44
C LYS A 54 20.84 17.09 5.00
N GLY A 55 20.92 17.56 3.75
CA GLY A 55 21.94 18.51 3.24
C GLY A 55 23.39 17.99 3.19
N SER A 56 24.20 18.56 2.30
CA SER A 56 25.61 18.21 2.06
C SER A 56 26.57 18.93 3.02
N SER A 57 26.39 18.80 4.33
CA SER A 57 27.47 19.18 5.24
C SER A 57 28.64 18.22 5.04
N LYS A 58 29.88 18.70 4.97
CA LYS A 58 31.08 17.84 4.94
C LYS A 58 31.02 16.92 6.16
N ARG A 59 30.65 15.67 5.93
CA ARG A 59 30.52 14.62 6.94
C ARG A 59 31.75 13.73 6.86
N SER A 60 32.29 13.36 8.01
CA SER A 60 33.28 12.28 8.06
C SER A 60 32.64 10.98 7.57
N ARG A 61 33.44 9.97 7.24
CA ARG A 61 32.91 8.66 6.87
C ARG A 61 32.03 8.08 7.98
N SER A 62 32.45 8.21 9.24
CA SER A 62 31.68 7.75 10.40
C SER A 62 30.36 8.48 10.57
N ASP A 63 30.29 9.78 10.28
CA ASP A 63 29.01 10.53 10.32
C ASP A 63 28.06 10.07 9.21
N ALA A 64 28.60 9.69 8.05
CA ALA A 64 27.82 9.17 6.93
C ALA A 64 27.28 7.76 7.23
N GLU A 65 28.08 6.90 7.85
CA GLU A 65 27.67 5.56 8.32
C GLU A 65 26.56 5.66 9.37
N LEU A 66 26.74 6.49 10.41
CA LEU A 66 25.71 6.71 11.43
C LEU A 66 24.40 7.23 10.81
N TRP A 67 24.50 8.18 9.88
CA TRP A 67 23.31 8.70 9.23
C TRP A 67 22.60 7.66 8.36
N LEU A 68 23.33 6.82 7.65
CA LEU A 68 22.74 5.74 6.87
C LEU A 68 21.91 4.82 7.78
N LEU A 69 22.47 4.42 8.93
CA LEU A 69 21.78 3.61 9.93
C LEU A 69 20.50 4.28 10.44
N GLU A 70 20.57 5.54 10.90
CA GLU A 70 19.39 6.30 11.35
C GLU A 70 18.31 6.38 10.26
N THR A 71 18.73 6.56 9.00
CA THR A 71 17.82 6.68 7.86
C THR A 71 17.12 5.36 7.59
N MET A 72 17.85 4.25 7.64
CA MET A 72 17.32 2.90 7.45
C MET A 72 16.34 2.52 8.56
N GLU A 73 16.63 2.84 9.83
CA GLU A 73 15.74 2.58 10.97
C GLU A 73 14.37 3.26 10.81
N ASP A 74 14.35 4.53 10.39
CA ASP A 74 13.11 5.31 10.25
C ASP A 74 12.39 5.11 8.92
N GLN A 75 13.04 4.49 7.93
CA GLN A 75 12.57 4.44 6.54
C GLN A 75 11.17 3.85 6.42
N CYS A 76 10.93 2.68 7.03
CA CYS A 76 9.67 1.96 6.84
C CYS A 76 8.52 2.46 7.71
N ALA A 77 8.81 3.16 8.81
CA ALA A 77 7.77 3.83 9.60
C ALA A 77 7.00 4.87 8.74
N ARG A 78 7.69 5.54 7.82
CA ARG A 78 7.11 6.57 6.92
C ARG A 78 6.15 6.02 5.89
N MET A 79 6.15 4.71 5.64
CA MET A 79 5.15 4.09 4.79
C MET A 79 3.73 4.28 5.36
N LEU A 80 3.60 4.47 6.67
CA LEU A 80 2.31 4.72 7.32
C LEU A 80 1.74 6.13 7.04
N ASP A 81 2.56 7.05 6.53
CA ASP A 81 2.08 8.38 6.12
C ASP A 81 1.28 8.30 4.80
N TYR A 82 1.40 7.21 4.06
CA TYR A 82 0.64 7.02 2.83
C TYR A 82 -0.81 6.67 3.13
N LYS A 83 -1.70 7.19 2.28
CA LYS A 83 -3.12 6.89 2.27
C LYS A 83 -3.47 6.19 0.97
N LEU A 84 -4.41 5.25 1.04
CA LEU A 84 -4.94 4.56 -0.13
C LEU A 84 -6.05 5.39 -0.79
N HIS A 85 -5.91 5.66 -2.08
CA HIS A 85 -6.89 6.33 -2.94
C HIS A 85 -7.53 5.28 -3.84
N LYS A 86 -8.72 4.80 -3.45
CA LYS A 86 -9.43 3.68 -4.11
C LYS A 86 -9.88 3.98 -5.54
N ASP A 87 -9.89 5.25 -5.93
CA ASP A 87 -10.23 5.76 -7.26
C ASP A 87 -9.04 5.78 -8.22
N LYS A 88 -7.85 5.39 -7.76
CA LYS A 88 -6.61 5.38 -8.54
C LYS A 88 -6.01 4.00 -8.61
N GLU A 89 -5.14 3.80 -9.60
CA GLU A 89 -4.44 2.54 -9.84
C GLU A 89 -2.93 2.72 -9.76
N GLY A 90 -2.21 1.59 -9.71
CA GLY A 90 -0.75 1.54 -9.62
C GLY A 90 -0.20 2.41 -8.49
N LEU A 91 0.97 3.02 -8.69
CA LEU A 91 1.62 3.87 -7.69
C LEU A 91 0.79 5.08 -7.25
N ALA A 92 -0.08 5.61 -8.13
CA ALA A 92 -0.89 6.78 -7.84
C ALA A 92 -1.94 6.54 -6.74
N ARG A 93 -2.27 5.27 -6.46
CA ARG A 93 -3.18 4.89 -5.37
C ARG A 93 -2.59 5.06 -3.98
N PHE A 94 -1.27 5.23 -3.86
CA PHE A 94 -0.60 5.57 -2.61
C PHE A 94 -0.18 7.03 -2.62
N SER A 95 -0.79 7.84 -1.76
CA SER A 95 -0.41 9.26 -1.62
C SER A 95 -0.51 9.72 -0.18
N LYS A 96 0.47 10.51 0.28
CA LYS A 96 0.45 11.16 1.60
C LYS A 96 -0.67 12.21 1.73
N GLN A 97 -1.21 12.68 0.61
CA GLN A 97 -2.34 13.59 0.63
C GLN A 97 -3.64 12.86 0.93
N GLU A 98 -4.54 13.53 1.64
CA GLU A 98 -5.88 13.03 1.90
C GLU A 98 -6.75 13.01 0.63
N SER A 99 -7.58 11.97 0.49
CA SER A 99 -8.51 11.82 -0.62
C SER A 99 -9.60 12.90 -0.58
N SER A 100 -10.18 13.21 -1.74
CA SER A 100 -11.28 14.19 -1.85
C SER A 100 -12.47 13.81 -0.98
N THR A 101 -12.80 12.51 -0.94
CA THR A 101 -13.87 11.96 -0.10
C THR A 101 -13.57 12.15 1.38
N MET A 102 -12.36 11.78 1.84
CA MET A 102 -12.02 11.92 3.26
C MET A 102 -11.96 13.40 3.70
N LYS A 103 -11.42 14.28 2.85
CA LYS A 103 -11.47 15.74 3.05
C LYS A 103 -12.90 16.25 3.22
N THR A 104 -13.84 15.72 2.42
CA THR A 104 -15.24 16.11 2.46
C THR A 104 -15.92 15.62 3.74
N LEU A 105 -15.67 14.36 4.13
CA LEU A 105 -16.19 13.78 5.36
C LEU A 105 -15.69 14.55 6.60
N ASN A 106 -14.39 14.88 6.65
CA ASN A 106 -13.81 15.67 7.72
C ASN A 106 -14.42 17.08 7.81
N LYS A 107 -14.62 17.76 6.66
CA LYS A 107 -15.30 19.08 6.63
C LYS A 107 -16.76 19.03 7.07
N LEU A 108 -17.50 17.97 6.72
CA LEU A 108 -18.88 17.80 7.16
C LEU A 108 -18.93 17.65 8.69
N ARG A 109 -18.04 16.82 9.26
CA ARG A 109 -17.90 16.66 10.70
C ARG A 109 -17.54 17.98 11.40
N GLU A 110 -16.56 18.72 10.89
CA GLU A 110 -16.16 20.02 11.45
C GLU A 110 -17.31 21.04 11.50
N ARG A 111 -18.28 20.90 10.60
CA ARG A 111 -19.52 21.72 10.58
C ARG A 111 -20.62 21.20 11.50
N GLY A 112 -20.33 20.18 12.32
CA GLY A 112 -21.29 19.56 13.24
C GLY A 112 -22.26 18.58 12.57
N VAL A 113 -22.04 18.21 11.31
CA VAL A 113 -22.84 17.17 10.65
C VAL A 113 -22.45 15.82 11.23
N LYS A 114 -23.43 15.07 11.74
CA LYS A 114 -23.21 13.71 12.22
C LYS A 114 -23.00 12.78 11.02
N VAL A 115 -21.75 12.39 10.78
CA VAL A 115 -21.37 11.40 9.77
C VAL A 115 -21.23 10.05 10.46
N GLU A 116 -22.15 9.13 10.22
CA GLU A 116 -22.10 7.77 10.76
C GLU A 116 -21.50 6.80 9.73
N LEU A 117 -20.20 6.50 9.86
CA LEU A 117 -19.54 5.46 9.04
C LEU A 117 -19.58 4.06 9.68
N GLY A 118 -20.33 3.89 10.77
CA GLY A 118 -20.37 2.65 11.54
C GLY A 118 -19.09 2.33 12.33
N MET A 119 -18.12 3.25 12.39
CA MET A 119 -16.87 3.11 13.13
C MET A 119 -16.50 4.39 13.90
N PRO A 120 -15.89 4.29 15.11
CA PRO A 120 -15.40 5.44 15.87
C PRO A 120 -14.39 6.28 15.06
N TYR A 121 -14.36 7.58 15.31
CA TYR A 121 -13.50 8.50 14.55
C TYR A 121 -12.01 8.18 14.72
N GLU A 122 -11.61 7.72 15.90
CA GLU A 122 -10.23 7.32 16.23
C GLU A 122 -9.72 6.19 15.32
N MET A 123 -10.63 5.48 14.64
CA MET A 123 -10.30 4.42 13.69
C MET A 123 -10.13 4.94 12.25
N TRP A 124 -10.60 6.14 11.92
CA TRP A 124 -10.56 6.66 10.54
C TRP A 124 -9.15 7.08 10.12
N ASP A 125 -8.30 7.43 11.10
CA ASP A 125 -6.91 7.80 10.89
C ASP A 125 -5.95 6.58 10.96
N LYS A 126 -6.48 5.37 11.18
CA LYS A 126 -5.67 4.15 11.17
C LYS A 126 -5.30 3.74 9.73
N PRO A 127 -4.08 3.20 9.52
CA PRO A 127 -3.67 2.74 8.21
C PRO A 127 -4.57 1.60 7.73
N SER A 128 -4.86 1.58 6.42
CA SER A 128 -5.58 0.47 5.79
C SER A 128 -4.73 -0.80 5.75
N ALA A 129 -5.33 -1.95 5.45
CA ALA A 129 -4.60 -3.20 5.30
C ALA A 129 -3.52 -3.11 4.20
N GLU A 130 -3.79 -2.39 3.12
CA GLU A 130 -2.86 -2.13 2.03
C GLU A 130 -1.66 -1.28 2.50
N VAL A 131 -1.89 -0.25 3.30
CA VAL A 131 -0.82 0.61 3.86
C VAL A 131 0.00 -0.14 4.92
N ALA A 132 -0.66 -0.95 5.76
CA ALA A 132 0.04 -1.82 6.70
C ALA A 132 0.92 -2.84 5.97
N SER A 133 0.42 -3.44 4.88
CA SER A 133 1.20 -4.33 4.02
C SER A 133 2.31 -3.61 3.28
N LEU A 134 2.13 -2.34 2.87
CA LEU A 134 3.18 -1.52 2.29
C LEU A 134 4.36 -1.37 3.26
N LYS A 135 4.09 -1.08 4.55
CA LYS A 135 5.14 -1.03 5.58
C LYS A 135 5.85 -2.37 5.73
N GLN A 136 5.10 -3.48 5.80
CA GLN A 136 5.71 -4.81 5.92
C GLN A 136 6.61 -5.14 4.72
N GLN A 137 6.17 -4.81 3.50
CA GLN A 137 6.99 -5.02 2.30
C GLN A 137 8.23 -4.12 2.28
N CYS A 138 8.13 -2.89 2.79
CA CYS A 138 9.29 -2.04 3.00
C CYS A 138 10.31 -2.69 3.93
N GLU A 139 9.85 -3.24 5.06
CA GLU A 139 10.73 -3.90 6.05
C GLU A 139 11.45 -5.10 5.42
N LEU A 140 10.73 -5.92 4.64
CA LEU A 140 11.33 -7.03 3.90
C LEU A 140 12.37 -6.58 2.86
N ILE A 141 12.11 -5.47 2.16
CA ILE A 141 13.09 -4.91 1.20
C ILE A 141 14.32 -4.40 1.95
N LEU A 142 14.13 -3.70 3.07
CA LEU A 142 15.24 -3.18 3.85
C LEU A 142 16.11 -4.32 4.40
N GLU A 143 15.47 -5.33 5.01
CA GLU A 143 16.13 -6.51 5.57
C GLU A 143 16.90 -7.29 4.49
N GLN A 144 16.30 -7.50 3.33
CA GLN A 144 16.92 -8.32 2.27
C GLN A 144 18.05 -7.59 1.51
N TYR A 145 17.98 -6.26 1.40
CA TYR A 145 18.86 -5.48 0.52
C TYR A 145 19.68 -4.42 1.26
N GLU A 146 19.87 -4.56 2.58
CA GLU A 146 20.68 -3.65 3.41
C GLU A 146 22.07 -3.42 2.81
N ASP A 147 22.80 -4.50 2.51
CA ASP A 147 24.14 -4.44 1.90
C ASP A 147 24.16 -3.72 0.55
N ASP A 148 23.11 -3.89 -0.27
CA ASP A 148 22.99 -3.23 -1.57
C ASP A 148 22.74 -1.73 -1.41
N ILE A 149 21.90 -1.36 -0.44
CA ILE A 149 21.63 0.05 -0.11
C ILE A 149 22.91 0.72 0.41
N GLU A 150 23.69 0.04 1.26
CA GLU A 150 24.98 0.55 1.73
C GLU A 150 25.96 0.76 0.57
N ARG A 151 26.12 -0.26 -0.29
CA ARG A 151 26.98 -0.17 -1.48
C ARG A 151 26.56 0.98 -2.40
N TRP A 152 25.26 1.15 -2.63
CA TRP A 152 24.75 2.26 -3.41
C TRP A 152 25.03 3.61 -2.74
N PHE A 153 24.80 3.71 -1.43
CA PHE A 153 24.96 4.95 -0.67
C PHE A 153 26.41 5.45 -0.71
N PHE A 154 27.40 4.56 -0.56
CA PHE A 154 28.82 4.90 -0.61
C PHE A 154 29.43 4.89 -2.01
N SER A 155 28.64 4.62 -3.06
CA SER A 155 29.12 4.71 -4.44
C SER A 155 29.51 6.14 -4.81
N SER A 156 30.65 6.30 -5.48
CA SER A 156 31.12 7.57 -6.03
C SER A 156 30.28 8.06 -7.23
N SER A 157 29.54 7.15 -7.87
CA SER A 157 28.63 7.46 -8.98
C SER A 157 27.28 6.79 -8.70
N ARG A 158 26.39 7.54 -8.04
CA ARG A 158 25.03 7.06 -7.74
C ARG A 158 24.12 7.28 -8.94
N VAL A 159 23.59 6.18 -9.47
CA VAL A 159 22.37 6.19 -10.30
C VAL A 159 21.14 6.31 -9.38
N PRO A 160 19.94 6.66 -9.89
CA PRO A 160 18.74 6.69 -9.06
C PRO A 160 18.52 5.37 -8.31
N LEU A 161 18.16 5.44 -7.03
CA LEU A 161 17.98 4.26 -6.20
C LEU A 161 16.92 3.32 -6.77
N GLN A 162 15.85 3.86 -7.35
CA GLN A 162 14.83 3.06 -8.02
C GLN A 162 15.44 2.16 -9.11
N LYS A 163 16.37 2.69 -9.91
CA LYS A 163 17.01 1.92 -10.97
C LYS A 163 17.87 0.82 -10.37
N TYR A 164 18.77 1.20 -9.47
CA TYR A 164 19.74 0.28 -8.85
C TYR A 164 19.07 -0.80 -8.01
N LEU A 165 18.14 -0.42 -7.13
CA LEU A 165 17.53 -1.33 -6.17
C LEU A 165 16.31 -2.03 -6.76
N CYS A 166 15.37 -1.28 -7.33
CA CYS A 166 14.08 -1.88 -7.72
C CYS A 166 14.18 -2.64 -9.03
N GLU A 167 14.62 -1.98 -10.10
CA GLU A 167 14.68 -2.62 -11.42
C GLU A 167 15.73 -3.73 -11.45
N ASP A 168 16.94 -3.45 -10.98
CA ASP A 168 18.08 -4.34 -11.18
C ASP A 168 18.21 -5.45 -10.12
N ARG A 169 17.50 -5.37 -8.98
CA ARG A 169 17.63 -6.33 -7.86
C ARG A 169 16.31 -6.86 -7.31
N VAL A 170 15.46 -6.00 -6.75
CA VAL A 170 14.22 -6.43 -6.08
C VAL A 170 13.28 -7.13 -7.07
N LEU A 171 13.15 -6.56 -8.27
CA LEU A 171 12.26 -7.08 -9.30
C LEU A 171 12.93 -8.13 -10.17
N ASN A 172 14.21 -7.94 -10.57
CA ASN A 172 15.04 -8.91 -11.30
C ASN A 172 14.26 -9.78 -12.31
N GLU A 173 13.88 -9.18 -13.45
CA GLU A 173 13.00 -9.74 -14.51
C GLU A 173 11.51 -9.89 -14.15
N GLY A 174 11.12 -9.48 -12.93
CA GLY A 174 9.73 -9.45 -12.47
C GLY A 174 8.88 -8.35 -13.11
N ASP A 175 7.67 -8.18 -12.59
CA ASP A 175 6.71 -7.21 -13.15
C ASP A 175 7.16 -5.76 -12.93
N LEU A 176 7.56 -5.10 -14.02
CA LEU A 176 7.91 -3.68 -14.10
C LEU A 176 6.70 -2.79 -14.51
N SER A 177 5.48 -3.34 -14.53
CA SER A 177 4.24 -2.61 -14.88
C SER A 177 4.14 -1.29 -14.12
N CYS A 178 4.32 -1.34 -12.78
CA CYS A 178 4.16 -0.16 -11.93
C CYS A 178 5.14 0.98 -12.24
N ILE A 179 6.27 0.70 -12.91
CA ILE A 179 7.27 1.71 -13.31
C ILE A 179 6.97 2.26 -14.71
N ARG A 180 6.48 1.41 -15.62
CA ARG A 180 6.21 1.79 -17.01
C ARG A 180 5.03 2.75 -17.12
N ASP A 181 3.99 2.53 -16.31
CA ASP A 181 2.78 3.36 -16.31
C ASP A 181 3.09 4.82 -15.89
N VAL A 182 4.04 5.02 -14.97
CA VAL A 182 4.50 6.36 -14.55
C VAL A 182 5.26 7.10 -15.65
N ARG A 183 5.95 6.40 -16.54
CA ARG A 183 6.69 7.03 -17.66
C ARG A 183 5.75 7.52 -18.77
N ILE A 184 4.49 7.08 -18.80
CA ILE A 184 3.50 7.45 -19.82
C ILE A 184 2.76 8.75 -19.42
N GLU A 185 2.77 9.13 -18.14
CA GLU A 185 2.08 10.32 -17.62
C GLU A 185 2.97 11.57 -17.47
N LEU A 186 4.22 11.54 -17.96
CA LEU A 186 5.19 12.65 -17.93
C LEU A 186 5.57 13.14 -19.32
#